data_AF-C7YXR0-F1
#
_entry.id   AF-C7YXR0-F1
#
_cell.length_a   1.000
_cell.length_b   1.000
_cell.length_c   1.000
_cell.angle_alpha   90.00
_cell.angle_beta   90.00
_cell.angle_gamma   90.00
#
_symmetry.space_group_name_H-M   'P 1'
#
loop_
_entity.id
_entity.type
_entity.pdbx_description
1 polymer ?
#
loop_
_entity_poly.entity_id
_entity_poly.type
_entity_poly.pdbx_seq_one_letter_code
_entity_poly.pdbx_strand_id
1 'polypeptide(L)'
;MAADLESAHEKPSLMEDGHHDQQSNESDQTAIEQEQETKDNVVDWDGPDDPQNPRNWSEWKRMTQVVLASAFLLTANLAATMFAPGAAALAREFHITSSTIVSLTVSIYLCGFAVGPMFIAPLSELYGRLVIYHTCNIIYIGFIIGCALSKNTGMFLAFRFIAGCAASGPLTVGGGTVADVVPPAQRGRVMSLWMIGPLLGPVLGPIIGGFVSESIGWRWTFWIITILAGVSFIISVFFLRETNAVVLLKWKAARLRKETGNAALVSIMDKGLTPRQLFLRAIVRPTKLLFLSPIVLLLSLMCAFVFGLLFILFTTFPTVFEEQYHFSAGISGLSYLGVGIGMIVSLGAYATVSDKLQKALGDSPKPEGRLKPMIWAMPAVPIGIFWYGWAAEKQTHWIVPILGTALFGFGFLWIITPTQLYLVEAFGPEAAASALAANVILRLLFAAFIPLAGVAFLPVPLFFYRYGGWLRERFAVKL
;
A
#
# COMPACT_ATOMS: atom_id res chain seq x y z
N MET A 1 57.60 -9.96 -52.31
CA MET A 1 58.03 -8.66 -51.74
C MET A 1 57.46 -8.63 -50.32
N ALA A 2 58.18 -9.05 -49.29
CA ALA A 2 59.50 -8.60 -48.78
C ALA A 2 59.39 -7.21 -48.12
N ALA A 3 59.88 -6.95 -46.91
CA ALA A 3 60.62 -7.78 -45.92
C ALA A 3 59.97 -7.64 -44.51
N ASP A 4 60.14 -8.49 -43.47
CA ASP A 4 61.10 -9.52 -43.04
C ASP A 4 62.12 -9.07 -41.95
N LEU A 5 62.45 -10.00 -41.01
CA LEU A 5 63.44 -9.97 -39.89
C LEU A 5 63.14 -9.27 -38.52
N GLU A 6 63.24 -10.07 -37.44
CA GLU A 6 63.99 -9.90 -36.15
C GLU A 6 63.80 -8.64 -35.24
N SER A 7 64.02 -8.61 -33.91
CA SER A 7 64.23 -9.57 -32.78
C SER A 7 64.00 -8.76 -31.44
N ALA A 8 64.30 -9.09 -30.17
CA ALA A 8 65.01 -10.15 -29.42
C ALA A 8 64.56 -10.16 -27.91
N HIS A 9 65.25 -10.91 -27.04
CA HIS A 9 65.22 -10.92 -25.54
C HIS A 9 63.93 -11.37 -24.81
N GLU A 10 63.95 -11.85 -23.56
CA GLU A 10 64.80 -12.78 -22.75
C GLU A 10 64.32 -12.67 -21.28
N LYS A 11 64.49 -13.74 -20.48
CA LYS A 11 64.21 -13.73 -19.03
C LYS A 11 65.53 -13.79 -18.23
N PRO A 12 65.72 -12.97 -17.19
CA PRO A 12 66.59 -13.32 -16.07
C PRO A 12 65.88 -14.29 -15.12
N SER A 13 66.63 -15.24 -14.56
CA SER A 13 66.22 -16.03 -13.40
C SER A 13 66.93 -15.52 -12.16
N LEU A 14 66.27 -15.53 -11.01
CA LEU A 14 66.88 -15.30 -9.71
C LEU A 14 66.38 -16.33 -8.69
N MET A 15 67.19 -16.50 -7.64
CA MET A 15 67.29 -17.69 -6.80
C MET A 15 66.16 -17.85 -5.78
N GLU A 16 66.08 -19.05 -5.21
CA GLU A 16 65.26 -19.36 -4.03
C GLU A 16 65.82 -18.65 -2.78
N ASP A 17 64.96 -17.92 -2.05
CA ASP A 17 65.20 -17.50 -0.67
C ASP A 17 64.16 -18.18 0.23
N GLY A 18 64.57 -19.26 0.90
CA GLY A 18 63.69 -20.20 1.62
C GLY A 18 63.12 -19.69 2.96
N HIS A 19 62.65 -18.44 3.02
CA HIS A 19 62.15 -17.79 4.23
C HIS A 19 60.77 -17.11 4.10
N HIS A 20 60.14 -17.10 2.92
CA HIS A 20 58.81 -16.48 2.74
C HIS A 20 57.60 -17.41 2.95
N ASP A 21 57.77 -18.74 2.91
CA ASP A 21 56.65 -19.69 2.92
C ASP A 21 55.98 -19.92 4.29
N GLN A 22 56.54 -19.41 5.40
CA GLN A 22 55.90 -19.54 6.71
C GLN A 22 54.87 -18.43 6.97
N GLN A 23 55.20 -17.17 6.66
CA GLN A 23 54.29 -16.04 6.91
C GLN A 23 53.08 -16.01 5.97
N SER A 24 53.23 -16.54 4.74
CA SER A 24 52.09 -16.74 3.83
C SER A 24 51.08 -17.74 4.43
N ASN A 25 51.56 -18.93 4.79
CA ASN A 25 50.74 -19.98 5.42
C ASN A 25 50.08 -19.52 6.72
N GLU A 26 50.77 -18.81 7.61
CA GLU A 26 50.16 -18.24 8.83
C GLU A 26 49.05 -17.24 8.51
N SER A 27 49.22 -16.40 7.48
CA SER A 27 48.21 -15.41 7.09
C SER A 27 46.97 -16.04 6.44
N ASP A 28 47.15 -17.06 5.57
CA ASP A 28 46.04 -17.82 4.99
C ASP A 28 45.34 -18.69 6.04
N GLN A 29 46.08 -19.33 6.95
CA GLN A 29 45.49 -20.06 8.08
C GLN A 29 44.69 -19.14 8.98
N THR A 30 45.21 -17.95 9.35
CA THR A 30 44.46 -16.97 10.14
C THR A 30 43.19 -16.51 9.42
N ALA A 31 43.24 -16.34 8.09
CA ALA A 31 42.06 -15.97 7.30
C ALA A 31 41.02 -17.11 7.23
N ILE A 32 41.47 -18.37 7.07
CA ILE A 32 40.62 -19.56 7.05
C ILE A 32 39.98 -19.80 8.43
N GLU A 33 40.76 -19.69 9.52
CA GLU A 33 40.26 -19.78 10.88
C GLU A 33 39.25 -18.67 11.19
N GLN A 34 39.50 -17.42 10.79
CA GLN A 34 38.53 -16.34 10.92
C GLN A 34 37.27 -16.57 10.06
N GLU A 35 37.37 -17.14 8.86
CA GLU A 35 36.20 -17.47 8.04
C GLU A 35 35.40 -18.65 8.62
N GLN A 36 36.07 -19.61 9.28
CA GLN A 36 35.43 -20.70 10.01
C GLN A 36 34.80 -20.25 11.33
N GLU A 37 35.49 -19.46 12.15
CA GLU A 37 34.89 -18.80 13.33
C GLU A 37 33.68 -17.94 12.92
N THR A 38 33.75 -17.23 11.79
CA THR A 38 32.62 -16.44 11.29
C THR A 38 31.45 -17.32 10.87
N LYS A 39 31.69 -18.52 10.33
CA LYS A 39 30.63 -19.50 10.00
C LYS A 39 30.03 -20.15 11.25
N ASP A 40 30.87 -20.59 12.20
CA ASP A 40 30.42 -21.24 13.43
C ASP A 40 29.72 -20.26 14.39
N ASN A 41 30.02 -18.96 14.30
CA ASN A 41 29.28 -17.91 14.99
C ASN A 41 27.98 -17.48 14.27
N VAL A 42 27.62 -18.04 13.10
CA VAL A 42 26.40 -17.65 12.37
C VAL A 42 25.23 -18.57 12.69
N VAL A 43 24.15 -17.98 13.24
CA VAL A 43 22.92 -18.66 13.62
C VAL A 43 21.89 -18.60 12.49
N ASP A 44 21.56 -19.76 11.94
CA ASP A 44 20.46 -20.00 10.99
C ASP A 44 19.44 -21.01 11.57
N TRP A 45 18.52 -21.52 10.76
CA TRP A 45 17.57 -22.59 11.09
C TRP A 45 18.26 -23.94 11.37
N ASP A 46 17.61 -24.80 12.18
CA ASP A 46 18.12 -26.14 12.54
C ASP A 46 18.00 -27.18 11.40
N GLY A 47 17.63 -26.75 10.19
CA GLY A 47 17.47 -27.58 9.00
C GLY A 47 16.42 -27.02 8.03
N PRO A 48 16.25 -27.63 6.84
CA PRO A 48 15.24 -27.20 5.87
C PRO A 48 13.81 -27.29 6.44
N ASP A 49 13.55 -28.28 7.30
CA ASP A 49 12.24 -28.57 7.89
C ASP A 49 12.04 -27.99 9.32
N ASP A 50 12.89 -27.06 9.77
CA ASP A 50 12.81 -26.45 11.12
C ASP A 50 11.39 -25.90 11.40
N PRO A 51 10.69 -26.36 12.48
CA PRO A 51 9.32 -25.94 12.78
C PRO A 51 9.22 -24.47 13.27
N GLN A 52 10.33 -23.83 13.63
CA GLN A 52 10.40 -22.40 13.93
C GLN A 52 10.27 -21.56 12.64
N ASN A 53 10.68 -22.08 11.48
CA ASN A 53 10.57 -21.42 10.19
C ASN A 53 9.08 -21.29 9.77
N PRO A 54 8.53 -20.08 9.57
CA PRO A 54 7.11 -19.89 9.28
C PRO A 54 6.61 -20.50 7.96
N ARG A 55 7.51 -20.91 7.07
CA ARG A 55 7.18 -21.62 5.82
C ARG A 55 6.80 -23.08 6.07
N ASN A 56 7.37 -23.68 7.10
CA ASN A 56 7.22 -25.11 7.43
C ASN A 56 5.97 -25.37 8.30
N TRP A 57 5.28 -24.32 8.72
CA TRP A 57 4.02 -24.43 9.45
C TRP A 57 2.92 -25.08 8.60
N SER A 58 2.01 -25.81 9.27
CA SER A 58 0.84 -26.41 8.64
C SER A 58 -0.01 -25.37 7.89
N GLU A 59 -0.64 -25.79 6.78
CA GLU A 59 -1.37 -24.87 5.89
C GLU A 59 -2.42 -24.05 6.64
N TRP A 60 -3.16 -24.67 7.57
CA TRP A 60 -4.07 -23.97 8.49
C TRP A 60 -3.40 -22.80 9.22
N LYS A 61 -2.29 -23.05 9.92
CA LYS A 61 -1.58 -22.01 10.71
C LYS A 61 -1.07 -20.87 9.82
N ARG A 62 -0.60 -21.18 8.61
CA ARG A 62 -0.17 -20.19 7.60
C ARG A 62 -1.36 -19.37 7.10
N MET A 63 -2.44 -20.02 6.67
CA MET A 63 -3.65 -19.35 6.15
C MET A 63 -4.33 -18.50 7.21
N THR A 64 -4.30 -18.91 8.48
CA THR A 64 -4.84 -18.11 9.60
C THR A 64 -4.16 -16.75 9.71
N GLN A 65 -2.83 -16.67 9.49
CA GLN A 65 -2.13 -15.37 9.47
C GLN A 65 -2.66 -14.46 8.35
N VAL A 66 -2.88 -15.03 7.16
CA VAL A 66 -3.32 -14.31 5.97
C VAL A 66 -4.77 -13.86 6.07
N VAL A 67 -5.65 -14.72 6.57
CA VAL A 67 -7.08 -14.39 6.78
C VAL A 67 -7.22 -13.28 7.82
N LEU A 68 -6.46 -13.33 8.92
CA LEU A 68 -6.46 -12.24 9.92
C LEU A 68 -5.88 -10.93 9.35
N ALA A 69 -4.79 -10.99 8.59
CA ALA A 69 -4.23 -9.82 7.90
C ALA A 69 -5.23 -9.22 6.87
N SER A 70 -6.04 -10.06 6.21
CA SER A 70 -7.09 -9.61 5.30
C SER A 70 -8.29 -9.03 6.06
N ALA A 71 -8.70 -9.63 7.17
CA ALA A 71 -9.79 -9.15 8.03
C ALA A 71 -9.48 -7.77 8.62
N PHE A 72 -8.29 -7.55 9.17
CA PHE A 72 -7.87 -6.22 9.61
C PHE A 72 -7.90 -5.19 8.49
N LEU A 73 -7.39 -5.57 7.32
CA LEU A 73 -7.36 -4.69 6.15
C LEU A 73 -8.77 -4.41 5.58
N LEU A 74 -9.72 -5.34 5.72
CA LEU A 74 -11.15 -5.11 5.45
C LEU A 74 -11.71 -4.05 6.41
N THR A 75 -11.51 -4.18 7.74
CA THR A 75 -12.00 -3.17 8.71
C THR A 75 -11.45 -1.78 8.41
N ALA A 76 -10.17 -1.69 8.04
CA ALA A 76 -9.50 -0.46 7.67
C ALA A 76 -10.09 0.19 6.40
N ASN A 77 -10.44 -0.60 5.38
CA ASN A 77 -11.05 -0.07 4.15
C ASN A 77 -12.54 0.25 4.32
N LEU A 78 -13.27 -0.47 5.20
CA LEU A 78 -14.61 -0.08 5.61
C LEU A 78 -14.59 1.27 6.34
N ALA A 79 -13.67 1.49 7.29
CA ALA A 79 -13.59 2.75 8.03
C ALA A 79 -13.23 3.97 7.16
N ALA A 80 -12.60 3.77 6.00
CA ALA A 80 -12.38 4.83 5.03
C ALA A 80 -13.70 5.34 4.43
N THR A 81 -14.61 4.42 4.04
CA THR A 81 -15.76 4.71 3.16
C THR A 81 -17.13 4.65 3.85
N MET A 82 -17.29 3.82 4.88
CA MET A 82 -18.56 3.58 5.59
C MET A 82 -19.10 4.79 6.37
N PHE A 83 -18.26 5.78 6.64
CA PHE A 83 -18.71 7.05 7.21
C PHE A 83 -19.28 8.03 6.15
N ALA A 84 -19.02 7.84 4.84
CA ALA A 84 -19.28 8.87 3.84
C ALA A 84 -20.76 9.34 3.76
N PRO A 85 -21.79 8.46 3.79
CA PRO A 85 -23.20 8.90 3.86
C PRO A 85 -23.54 9.63 5.18
N GLY A 86 -22.85 9.30 6.27
CA GLY A 86 -23.02 9.95 7.58
C GLY A 86 -22.44 11.37 7.67
N ALA A 87 -21.67 11.81 6.67
CA ALA A 87 -20.99 13.10 6.70
C ALA A 87 -21.95 14.30 6.79
N ALA A 88 -23.09 14.26 6.08
CA ALA A 88 -24.11 15.31 6.16
C ALA A 88 -24.79 15.37 7.53
N ALA A 89 -24.97 14.23 8.20
CA ALA A 89 -25.52 14.18 9.56
C ALA A 89 -24.54 14.77 10.59
N LEU A 90 -23.25 14.41 10.51
CA LEU A 90 -22.21 15.03 11.34
C LEU A 90 -22.10 16.53 11.09
N ALA A 91 -22.18 16.99 9.83
CA ALA A 91 -22.11 18.39 9.48
C ALA A 91 -23.24 19.21 10.10
N ARG A 92 -24.48 18.70 10.09
CA ARG A 92 -25.63 19.33 10.77
C ARG A 92 -25.41 19.41 12.28
N GLU A 93 -24.93 18.34 12.90
CA GLU A 93 -24.75 18.23 14.35
C GLU A 93 -23.60 19.10 14.89
N PHE A 94 -22.46 19.15 14.21
CA PHE A 94 -21.31 20.00 14.59
C PHE A 94 -21.36 21.39 13.95
N HIS A 95 -22.52 21.77 13.36
CA HIS A 95 -22.78 23.07 12.72
C HIS A 95 -21.71 23.50 11.70
N ILE A 96 -21.25 22.54 10.88
CA ILE A 96 -20.20 22.75 9.88
C ILE A 96 -20.81 23.40 8.62
N THR A 97 -20.51 24.67 8.41
CA THR A 97 -20.99 25.44 7.24
C THR A 97 -20.10 25.33 6.01
N SER A 98 -18.84 24.88 6.15
CA SER A 98 -17.89 24.76 5.04
C SER A 98 -17.91 23.36 4.43
N SER A 99 -18.31 23.25 3.16
CA SER A 99 -18.26 22.00 2.39
C SER A 99 -16.85 21.39 2.34
N THR A 100 -15.80 22.21 2.28
CA THR A 100 -14.40 21.76 2.36
C THR A 100 -14.12 21.01 3.67
N ILE A 101 -14.67 21.48 4.80
CA ILE A 101 -14.54 20.81 6.10
C ILE A 101 -15.36 19.51 6.12
N VAL A 102 -16.56 19.49 5.52
CA VAL A 102 -17.36 18.26 5.38
C VAL A 102 -16.62 17.20 4.56
N SER A 103 -16.07 17.54 3.38
CA SER A 103 -15.20 16.64 2.61
C SER A 103 -13.99 16.17 3.42
N LEU A 104 -13.37 17.05 4.20
CA LEU A 104 -12.25 16.70 5.08
C LEU A 104 -12.65 15.71 6.18
N THR A 105 -13.88 15.77 6.71
CA THR A 105 -14.37 14.77 7.68
C THR A 105 -14.34 13.36 7.09
N VAL A 106 -14.56 13.19 5.78
CA VAL A 106 -14.36 11.90 5.11
C VAL A 106 -12.89 11.66 4.78
N SER A 107 -12.21 12.62 4.15
CA SER A 107 -10.91 12.40 3.49
C SER A 107 -9.69 12.38 4.42
N ILE A 108 -9.74 12.99 5.62
CA ILE A 108 -8.62 13.09 6.56
C ILE A 108 -8.04 11.72 6.97
N TYR A 109 -8.88 10.68 6.98
CA TYR A 109 -8.48 9.30 7.25
C TYR A 109 -7.39 8.83 6.26
N LEU A 110 -7.47 9.25 5.00
CA LEU A 110 -6.53 8.89 3.95
C LEU A 110 -5.19 9.64 4.07
N CYS A 111 -5.19 10.89 4.58
CA CYS A 111 -3.94 11.55 4.97
C CYS A 111 -3.21 10.71 6.02
N GLY A 112 -3.93 10.24 7.06
CA GLY A 112 -3.35 9.37 8.07
C GLY A 112 -2.84 8.06 7.46
N PHE A 113 -3.64 7.43 6.62
CA PHE A 113 -3.33 6.17 5.95
C PHE A 113 -2.15 6.27 4.97
N ALA A 114 -1.87 7.46 4.41
CA ALA A 114 -0.68 7.73 3.61
C ALA A 114 0.59 7.92 4.44
N VAL A 115 0.47 8.51 5.64
CA VAL A 115 1.60 8.84 6.53
C VAL A 115 2.03 7.64 7.37
N GLY A 116 1.07 6.84 7.87
CA GLY A 116 1.34 5.69 8.73
C GLY A 116 2.41 4.70 8.23
N PRO A 117 2.41 4.29 6.94
CA PRO A 117 3.40 3.34 6.41
C PRO A 117 4.85 3.80 6.53
N MET A 118 5.10 5.13 6.52
CA MET A 118 6.44 5.71 6.62
C MET A 118 7.13 5.37 7.95
N PHE A 119 6.34 5.18 9.01
CA PHE A 119 6.81 4.76 10.32
C PHE A 119 6.63 3.25 10.52
N ILE A 120 5.47 2.70 10.12
CA ILE A 120 5.10 1.32 10.43
C ILE A 120 5.95 0.29 9.66
N ALA A 121 6.36 0.58 8.42
CA ALA A 121 7.19 -0.32 7.63
C ALA A 121 8.54 -0.66 8.32
N PRO A 122 9.43 0.32 8.61
CA PRO A 122 10.71 0.02 9.26
C PRO A 122 10.54 -0.51 10.69
N LEU A 123 9.49 -0.11 11.41
CA LEU A 123 9.21 -0.66 12.74
C LEU A 123 8.85 -2.16 12.68
N SER A 124 8.17 -2.63 11.63
CA SER A 124 7.83 -4.06 11.45
C SER A 124 9.03 -4.94 11.05
N GLU A 125 10.05 -4.33 10.44
CA GLU A 125 11.32 -5.01 10.16
C GLU A 125 12.19 -5.10 11.44
N LEU A 126 12.16 -4.08 12.29
CA LEU A 126 12.93 -3.98 13.54
C LEU A 126 12.35 -4.81 14.70
N TYR A 127 11.05 -4.70 14.95
CA TYR A 127 10.38 -5.25 16.15
C TYR A 127 9.49 -6.48 15.86
N GLY A 128 9.39 -6.89 14.59
CA GLY A 128 8.54 -7.99 14.15
C GLY A 128 7.16 -7.54 13.69
N ARG A 129 6.45 -8.44 12.98
CA ARG A 129 5.11 -8.18 12.47
C ARG A 129 4.05 -8.25 13.57
N LEU A 130 4.18 -9.19 14.50
CA LEU A 130 3.19 -9.48 15.53
C LEU A 130 2.97 -8.28 16.47
N VAL A 131 4.07 -7.74 17.00
CA VAL A 131 4.05 -6.57 17.89
C VAL A 131 3.40 -5.36 17.21
N ILE A 132 3.72 -5.14 15.94
CA ILE A 132 3.17 -4.04 15.15
C ILE A 132 1.69 -4.26 14.81
N TYR A 133 1.25 -5.47 14.43
CA TYR A 133 -0.17 -5.76 14.25
C TYR A 133 -0.98 -5.45 15.51
N HIS A 134 -0.54 -5.89 16.68
CA HIS A 134 -1.28 -5.61 17.92
C HIS A 134 -1.25 -4.12 18.28
N THR A 135 -0.09 -3.47 18.19
CA THR A 135 0.06 -2.04 18.51
C THR A 135 -0.80 -1.16 17.60
N CYS A 136 -0.76 -1.40 16.29
CA CYS A 136 -1.61 -0.70 15.32
C CYS A 136 -3.11 -0.95 15.58
N ASN A 137 -3.53 -2.18 15.89
CA ASN A 137 -4.94 -2.47 16.15
C ASN A 137 -5.45 -1.84 17.47
N ILE A 138 -4.66 -1.84 18.55
CA ILE A 138 -5.03 -1.19 19.82
C ILE A 138 -5.25 0.32 19.60
N ILE A 139 -4.29 0.98 18.92
CA ILE A 139 -4.38 2.40 18.59
C ILE A 139 -5.59 2.66 17.68
N TYR A 140 -5.76 1.87 16.61
CA TYR A 140 -6.88 1.98 15.69
C TYR A 140 -8.24 1.88 16.38
N ILE A 141 -8.45 0.84 17.19
CA ILE A 141 -9.70 0.62 17.95
C ILE A 141 -9.96 1.81 18.88
N GLY A 142 -8.95 2.26 19.65
CA GLY A 142 -9.08 3.40 20.56
C GLY A 142 -9.47 4.70 19.85
N PHE A 143 -8.86 5.00 18.70
CA PHE A 143 -9.17 6.22 17.94
C PHE A 143 -10.46 6.12 17.10
N ILE A 144 -10.91 4.93 16.70
CA ILE A 144 -12.26 4.72 16.15
C ILE A 144 -13.35 4.91 17.22
N ILE A 145 -13.13 4.42 18.45
CA ILE A 145 -13.99 4.75 19.61
C ILE A 145 -13.98 6.26 19.86
N GLY A 146 -12.83 6.92 19.74
CA GLY A 146 -12.72 8.37 19.77
C GLY A 146 -13.60 9.07 18.72
N CYS A 147 -13.61 8.57 17.47
CA CYS A 147 -14.49 9.09 16.42
C CYS A 147 -15.97 8.97 16.80
N ALA A 148 -16.39 7.82 17.35
CA ALA A 148 -17.76 7.60 17.83
C ALA A 148 -18.14 8.54 18.98
N LEU A 149 -17.23 8.76 19.94
CA LEU A 149 -17.42 9.63 21.11
C LEU A 149 -17.13 11.11 20.85
N SER A 150 -16.87 11.50 19.61
CA SER A 150 -16.55 12.89 19.25
C SER A 150 -17.73 13.84 19.50
N LYS A 151 -17.40 15.08 19.90
CA LYS A 151 -18.35 16.15 20.27
C LYS A 151 -18.12 17.45 19.51
N ASN A 152 -17.10 17.51 18.65
CA ASN A 152 -16.77 18.65 17.81
C ASN A 152 -15.85 18.19 16.65
N THR A 153 -15.78 19.02 15.61
CA THR A 153 -15.04 18.76 14.39
C THR A 153 -13.55 18.54 14.60
N GLY A 154 -12.90 19.34 15.46
CA GLY A 154 -11.45 19.23 15.69
C GLY A 154 -11.06 17.88 16.32
N MET A 155 -11.82 17.46 17.32
CA MET A 155 -11.64 16.16 17.98
C MET A 155 -11.90 14.99 17.02
N PHE A 156 -12.96 15.08 16.20
CA PHE A 156 -13.24 14.07 15.18
C PHE A 156 -12.13 13.96 14.13
N LEU A 157 -11.66 15.09 13.57
CA LEU A 157 -10.60 15.12 12.57
C LEU A 157 -9.26 14.56 13.12
N ALA A 158 -8.88 14.95 14.34
CA ALA A 158 -7.66 14.46 14.99
C ALA A 158 -7.71 12.94 15.23
N PHE A 159 -8.82 12.45 15.79
CA PHE A 159 -8.99 11.01 16.02
C PHE A 159 -9.06 10.22 14.71
N ARG A 160 -9.77 10.72 13.69
CA ARG A 160 -9.90 10.05 12.38
C ARG A 160 -8.58 10.05 11.58
N PHE A 161 -7.73 11.07 11.75
CA PHE A 161 -6.36 11.06 11.22
C PHE A 161 -5.51 9.95 11.86
N ILE A 162 -5.46 9.89 13.20
CA ILE A 162 -4.63 8.92 13.92
C ILE A 162 -5.14 7.48 13.72
N ALA A 163 -6.46 7.29 13.66
CA ALA A 163 -7.07 6.02 13.24
C ALA A 163 -6.59 5.61 11.84
N GLY A 164 -6.54 6.54 10.88
CA GLY A 164 -5.98 6.30 9.55
C GLY A 164 -4.51 5.88 9.57
N CYS A 165 -3.67 6.56 10.37
CA CYS A 165 -2.26 6.18 10.55
C CYS A 165 -2.11 4.73 11.04
N ALA A 166 -2.88 4.37 12.07
CA ALA A 166 -2.85 3.03 12.66
C ALA A 166 -3.41 1.95 11.71
N ALA A 167 -4.51 2.26 11.00
CA ALA A 167 -5.17 1.36 10.06
C ALA A 167 -4.32 1.01 8.82
N SER A 168 -3.30 1.81 8.49
CA SER A 168 -2.35 1.49 7.42
C SER A 168 -1.41 0.33 7.75
N GLY A 169 -1.26 -0.02 9.03
CA GLY A 169 -0.36 -1.08 9.49
C GLY A 169 -0.68 -2.44 8.88
N PRO A 170 -1.95 -2.93 8.95
CA PRO A 170 -2.38 -4.14 8.26
C PRO A 170 -2.08 -4.18 6.74
N LEU A 171 -2.12 -3.06 6.02
CA LEU A 171 -1.70 -3.01 4.62
C LEU A 171 -0.18 -3.19 4.49
N THR A 172 0.57 -2.42 5.29
CA THR A 172 2.03 -2.36 5.28
C THR A 172 2.67 -3.71 5.65
N VAL A 173 2.10 -4.37 6.66
CA VAL A 173 2.64 -5.62 7.24
C VAL A 173 2.06 -6.87 6.57
N GLY A 174 0.84 -6.80 6.02
CA GLY A 174 0.14 -7.92 5.39
C GLY A 174 0.91 -8.58 4.25
N GLY A 175 1.36 -7.81 3.25
CA GLY A 175 2.11 -8.35 2.12
C GLY A 175 3.43 -9.03 2.55
N GLY A 176 4.11 -8.46 3.55
CA GLY A 176 5.29 -9.08 4.16
C GLY A 176 4.95 -10.39 4.89
N THR A 177 3.83 -10.45 5.61
CA THR A 177 3.34 -11.65 6.30
C THR A 177 3.10 -12.80 5.31
N VAL A 178 2.47 -12.49 4.16
CA VAL A 178 2.27 -13.46 3.07
C VAL A 178 3.61 -13.89 2.45
N ALA A 179 4.58 -12.98 2.27
CA ALA A 179 5.89 -13.30 1.72
C ALA A 179 6.78 -14.14 2.67
N ASP A 180 6.61 -14.00 3.98
CA ASP A 180 7.24 -14.84 4.98
C ASP A 180 6.70 -16.27 4.92
N VAL A 181 5.39 -16.46 5.13
CA VAL A 181 4.81 -17.80 5.31
C VAL A 181 4.58 -18.57 4.00
N VAL A 182 4.41 -17.90 2.86
CA VAL A 182 4.06 -18.56 1.59
C VAL A 182 5.27 -18.74 0.66
N PRO A 183 5.58 -19.97 0.22
CA PRO A 183 6.58 -20.24 -0.82
C PRO A 183 6.31 -19.47 -2.13
N PRO A 184 7.34 -19.06 -2.89
CA PRO A 184 7.18 -18.22 -4.07
C PRO A 184 6.14 -18.71 -5.08
N ALA A 185 6.12 -20.02 -5.39
CA ALA A 185 5.22 -20.64 -6.36
C ALA A 185 3.72 -20.49 -6.03
N GLN A 186 3.35 -20.38 -4.75
CA GLN A 186 1.95 -20.23 -4.32
C GLN A 186 1.59 -18.77 -3.95
N ARG A 187 2.59 -17.88 -3.88
CA ARG A 187 2.45 -16.53 -3.33
C ARG A 187 1.40 -15.69 -4.06
N GLY A 188 1.30 -15.79 -5.38
CA GLY A 188 0.30 -15.06 -6.17
C GLY A 188 -1.16 -15.37 -5.75
N ARG A 189 -1.49 -16.67 -5.57
CA ARG A 189 -2.83 -17.13 -5.14
C ARG A 189 -3.19 -16.66 -3.74
N VAL A 190 -2.20 -16.57 -2.84
CA VAL A 190 -2.44 -16.17 -1.44
C VAL A 190 -2.43 -14.63 -1.29
N MET A 191 -1.68 -13.91 -2.12
CA MET A 191 -1.76 -12.45 -2.22
C MET A 191 -3.11 -11.97 -2.76
N SER A 192 -3.70 -12.67 -3.74
CA SER A 192 -5.04 -12.31 -4.24
C SER A 192 -6.13 -12.57 -3.19
N LEU A 193 -6.04 -13.66 -2.41
CA LEU A 193 -6.89 -13.92 -1.25
C LEU A 193 -6.78 -12.80 -0.19
N TRP A 194 -5.57 -12.34 0.11
CA TRP A 194 -5.35 -11.21 1.03
C TRP A 194 -5.97 -9.90 0.51
N MET A 195 -5.93 -9.67 -0.81
CA MET A 195 -6.51 -8.48 -1.49
C MET A 195 -8.05 -8.44 -1.55
N ILE A 196 -8.76 -9.51 -1.16
CA ILE A 196 -10.24 -9.48 -1.11
C ILE A 196 -10.75 -8.45 -0.10
N GLY A 197 -10.12 -8.33 1.08
CA GLY A 197 -10.47 -7.34 2.11
C GLY A 197 -10.51 -5.89 1.59
N PRO A 198 -9.42 -5.38 0.97
CA PRO A 198 -9.41 -4.11 0.25
C PRO A 198 -10.54 -3.92 -0.77
N LEU A 199 -10.88 -4.94 -1.55
CA LEU A 199 -11.85 -4.82 -2.65
C LEU A 199 -13.30 -4.69 -2.15
N LEU A 200 -13.64 -5.37 -1.05
CA LEU A 200 -14.98 -5.33 -0.48
C LEU A 200 -15.29 -4.01 0.26
N GLY A 201 -14.29 -3.40 0.90
CA GLY A 201 -14.47 -2.19 1.73
C GLY A 201 -15.17 -1.02 1.02
N PRO A 202 -14.73 -0.59 -0.18
CA PRO A 202 -15.36 0.51 -0.91
C PRO A 202 -16.77 0.24 -1.43
N VAL A 203 -17.20 -1.03 -1.50
CA VAL A 203 -18.55 -1.41 -1.95
C VAL A 203 -19.49 -1.60 -0.77
N LEU A 204 -19.10 -2.44 0.21
CA LEU A 204 -19.92 -2.73 1.39
C LEU A 204 -20.00 -1.55 2.35
N GLY A 205 -18.93 -0.76 2.45
CA GLY A 205 -18.83 0.37 3.39
C GLY A 205 -19.97 1.36 3.22
N PRO A 206 -20.14 2.03 2.07
CA PRO A 206 -21.19 3.02 1.88
C PRO A 206 -22.61 2.46 2.03
N ILE A 207 -22.86 1.20 1.66
CA ILE A 207 -24.16 0.54 1.81
C ILE A 207 -24.52 0.38 3.29
N ILE A 208 -23.62 -0.23 4.07
CA ILE A 208 -23.79 -0.36 5.54
C ILE A 208 -23.86 1.03 6.18
N GLY A 209 -23.00 1.94 5.73
CA GLY A 209 -22.89 3.31 6.19
C GLY A 209 -24.17 4.11 6.07
N GLY A 210 -24.85 4.01 4.91
CA GLY A 210 -26.12 4.67 4.64
C GLY A 210 -27.22 4.21 5.59
N PHE A 211 -27.55 2.92 5.59
CA PHE A 211 -28.63 2.37 6.43
C PHE A 211 -28.37 2.56 7.94
N VAL A 212 -27.12 2.44 8.39
CA VAL A 212 -26.76 2.70 9.79
C VAL A 212 -26.89 4.18 10.14
N SER A 213 -26.45 5.08 9.26
CA SER A 213 -26.54 6.53 9.49
C SER A 213 -27.99 7.05 9.46
N GLU A 214 -28.86 6.43 8.66
CA GLU A 214 -30.29 6.72 8.61
C GLU A 214 -31.05 6.20 9.84
N SER A 215 -30.85 4.92 10.21
CA SER A 215 -31.70 4.25 11.21
C SER A 215 -31.30 4.50 12.67
N ILE A 216 -29.99 4.51 12.97
CA ILE A 216 -29.46 4.60 14.34
C ILE A 216 -28.41 5.70 14.51
N GLY A 217 -28.05 6.40 13.42
CA GLY A 217 -27.22 7.59 13.42
C GLY A 217 -25.74 7.33 13.12
N TRP A 218 -25.08 8.32 12.53
CA TRP A 218 -23.73 8.22 11.94
C TRP A 218 -22.66 7.65 12.89
N ARG A 219 -22.78 7.86 14.21
CA ARG A 219 -21.85 7.33 15.23
C ARG A 219 -21.79 5.80 15.26
N TRP A 220 -22.88 5.12 14.95
CA TRP A 220 -22.92 3.66 14.94
C TRP A 220 -22.09 3.03 13.83
N THR A 221 -21.74 3.79 12.78
CA THR A 221 -20.75 3.31 11.79
C THR A 221 -19.42 3.00 12.48
N PHE A 222 -18.93 3.91 13.32
CA PHE A 222 -17.71 3.72 14.10
C PHE A 222 -17.85 2.62 15.15
N TRP A 223 -19.01 2.47 15.82
CA TRP A 223 -19.23 1.35 16.76
C TRP A 223 -19.21 -0.03 16.07
N ILE A 224 -19.81 -0.18 14.89
CA ILE A 224 -19.76 -1.42 14.11
C ILE A 224 -18.32 -1.74 13.68
N ILE A 225 -17.55 -0.73 13.27
CA ILE A 225 -16.12 -0.87 12.96
C ILE A 225 -15.33 -1.29 14.21
N THR A 226 -15.57 -0.67 15.37
CA THR A 226 -14.98 -1.04 16.67
C THR A 226 -15.26 -2.50 17.01
N ILE A 227 -16.50 -2.98 16.85
CA ILE A 227 -16.88 -4.37 17.14
C ILE A 227 -16.14 -5.33 16.20
N LEU A 228 -16.17 -5.07 14.88
CA LEU A 228 -15.52 -5.93 13.89
C LEU A 228 -14.00 -5.97 14.07
N ALA A 229 -13.36 -4.82 14.33
CA ALA A 229 -11.93 -4.73 14.58
C ALA A 229 -11.55 -5.36 15.93
N GLY A 230 -12.37 -5.16 16.98
CA GLY A 230 -12.19 -5.75 18.31
C GLY A 230 -12.27 -7.27 18.29
N VAL A 231 -13.27 -7.86 17.63
CA VAL A 231 -13.36 -9.31 17.44
C VAL A 231 -12.15 -9.83 16.65
N SER A 232 -11.78 -9.16 15.55
CA SER A 232 -10.59 -9.54 14.75
C SER A 232 -9.30 -9.49 15.58
N PHE A 233 -9.17 -8.50 16.48
CA PHE A 233 -8.04 -8.33 17.38
C PHE A 233 -8.01 -9.39 18.49
N ILE A 234 -9.14 -9.68 19.13
CA ILE A 234 -9.24 -10.75 20.15
C ILE A 234 -8.83 -12.09 19.54
N ILE A 235 -9.30 -12.42 18.34
CA ILE A 235 -8.90 -13.65 17.63
C ILE A 235 -7.39 -13.61 17.31
N SER A 236 -6.85 -12.48 16.87
CA SER A 236 -5.42 -12.41 16.53
C SER A 236 -4.49 -12.59 17.73
N VAL A 237 -4.88 -12.20 18.96
CA VAL A 237 -4.08 -12.44 20.18
C VAL A 237 -3.82 -13.93 20.43
N PHE A 238 -4.74 -14.82 20.04
CA PHE A 238 -4.54 -16.27 20.19
C PHE A 238 -3.84 -16.91 18.97
N PHE A 239 -4.23 -16.51 17.76
CA PHE A 239 -3.88 -17.20 16.52
C PHE A 239 -2.75 -16.56 15.70
N LEU A 240 -2.51 -15.26 15.85
CA LEU A 240 -1.41 -14.60 15.15
C LEU A 240 -0.07 -14.94 15.82
N ARG A 241 0.98 -15.09 15.02
CA ARG A 241 2.34 -15.42 15.48
C ARG A 241 3.36 -14.61 14.70
N GLU A 242 4.56 -14.45 15.25
CA GLU A 242 5.62 -13.72 14.57
C GLU A 242 6.07 -14.50 13.33
N THR A 243 6.10 -13.84 12.17
CA THR A 243 6.50 -14.44 10.89
C THR A 243 7.83 -13.89 10.37
N ASN A 244 8.30 -12.75 10.90
CA ASN A 244 9.53 -12.12 10.45
C ASN A 244 10.73 -13.01 10.82
N ALA A 245 11.19 -13.77 9.84
CA ALA A 245 12.31 -14.69 9.92
C ALA A 245 13.60 -14.03 10.45
N VAL A 246 13.83 -12.74 10.19
CA VAL A 246 14.98 -11.99 10.71
C VAL A 246 14.89 -11.83 12.23
N VAL A 247 13.68 -11.52 12.74
CA VAL A 247 13.41 -11.34 14.18
C VAL A 247 13.41 -12.68 14.91
N LEU A 248 12.87 -13.73 14.30
CA LEU A 248 12.92 -15.10 14.84
C LEU A 248 14.36 -15.60 15.01
N LEU A 249 15.21 -15.49 13.98
CA LEU A 249 16.63 -15.87 14.10
C LEU A 249 17.40 -14.94 15.04
N LYS A 250 17.05 -13.65 15.14
CA LYS A 250 17.62 -12.74 16.14
C LYS A 250 17.27 -13.14 17.57
N TRP A 251 16.06 -13.65 17.82
CA TRP A 251 15.67 -14.23 19.10
C TRP A 251 16.37 -15.57 19.36
N LYS A 252 16.52 -16.44 18.34
CA LYS A 252 17.31 -17.69 18.44
C LYS A 252 18.76 -17.41 18.82
N ALA A 253 19.43 -16.48 18.13
CA ALA A 253 20.79 -16.05 18.45
C ALA A 253 20.89 -15.43 19.86
N ALA A 254 19.94 -14.56 20.25
CA ALA A 254 19.91 -13.97 21.59
C ALA A 254 19.63 -14.98 22.71
N ARG A 255 19.01 -16.13 22.40
CA ARG A 255 18.87 -17.27 23.31
C ARG A 255 20.18 -18.05 23.39
N LEU A 256 20.74 -18.46 22.26
CA LEU A 256 22.00 -19.21 22.19
C LEU A 256 23.16 -18.47 22.87
N ARG A 257 23.29 -17.14 22.70
CA ARG A 257 24.27 -16.30 23.44
C ARG A 257 24.19 -16.47 24.97
N LYS A 258 23.00 -16.71 25.52
CA LYS A 258 22.79 -16.94 26.97
C LYS A 258 23.01 -18.38 27.38
N GLU A 259 22.74 -19.32 26.49
CA GLU A 259 22.88 -20.77 26.72
C GLU A 259 24.34 -21.22 26.61
N THR A 260 25.13 -20.63 25.70
CA THR A 260 26.55 -20.95 25.47
C THR A 260 27.53 -19.97 26.12
N GLY A 261 27.07 -18.78 26.52
CA GLY A 261 27.93 -17.67 26.95
C GLY A 261 28.69 -16.96 25.81
N ASN A 262 28.67 -17.49 24.58
CA ASN A 262 29.37 -16.91 23.45
C ASN A 262 28.64 -15.66 22.93
N ALA A 263 29.27 -14.48 23.10
CA ALA A 263 28.72 -13.20 22.67
C ALA A 263 28.83 -12.94 21.15
N ALA A 264 29.73 -13.63 20.44
CA ALA A 264 30.00 -13.43 19.01
C ALA A 264 28.93 -14.03 18.07
N LEU A 265 28.04 -14.90 18.58
CA LEU A 265 26.94 -15.49 17.81
C LEU A 265 26.04 -14.43 17.14
N VAL A 266 25.93 -14.38 15.82
CA VAL A 266 25.10 -13.41 15.06
C VAL A 266 24.08 -14.14 14.18
N SER A 267 22.89 -13.57 13.98
CA SER A 267 21.89 -14.13 13.06
C SER A 267 22.34 -13.95 11.61
N ILE A 268 22.23 -15.00 10.79
CA ILE A 268 22.60 -14.98 9.35
C ILE A 268 21.89 -13.86 8.54
N MET A 269 20.79 -13.32 9.06
CA MET A 269 20.04 -12.23 8.43
C MET A 269 20.18 -10.87 9.12
N ASP A 270 21.01 -10.72 10.16
CA ASP A 270 21.29 -9.40 10.75
C ASP A 270 22.26 -8.62 9.86
N LYS A 271 21.70 -7.76 8.99
CA LYS A 271 22.47 -6.98 8.00
C LYS A 271 23.25 -5.80 8.61
N GLY A 272 23.40 -5.73 9.93
CA GLY A 272 24.07 -4.64 10.64
C GLY A 272 23.41 -3.26 10.48
N LEU A 273 22.21 -3.20 9.90
CA LEU A 273 21.54 -1.96 9.57
C LEU A 273 20.98 -1.30 10.82
N THR A 274 21.48 -0.10 11.14
CA THR A 274 20.96 0.70 12.25
C THR A 274 19.48 1.06 12.02
N PRO A 275 18.68 1.24 13.09
CA PRO A 275 17.29 1.69 12.97
C PRO A 275 17.14 2.98 12.14
N ARG A 276 18.13 3.89 12.22
CA ARG A 276 18.18 5.13 11.43
C ARG A 276 18.37 4.84 9.92
N GLN A 277 19.22 3.88 9.55
CA GLN A 277 19.39 3.48 8.14
C GLN A 277 18.15 2.78 7.58
N LEU A 278 17.48 1.93 8.37
CA LEU A 278 16.22 1.28 7.97
C LEU A 278 15.10 2.33 7.75
N PHE A 279 14.92 3.25 8.70
CA PHE A 279 13.95 4.35 8.58
C PHE A 279 14.25 5.26 7.37
N LEU A 280 15.52 5.66 7.18
CA LEU A 280 15.94 6.43 6.00
C LEU A 280 15.71 5.65 4.70
N ARG A 281 16.01 4.34 4.64
CA ARG A 281 15.79 3.50 3.44
C ARG A 281 14.29 3.40 3.09
N ALA A 282 13.44 3.25 4.09
CA ALA A 282 11.99 3.14 3.93
C ALA A 282 11.35 4.40 3.34
N ILE A 283 11.88 5.59 3.63
CA ILE A 283 11.37 6.87 3.10
C ILE A 283 12.13 7.29 1.82
N VAL A 284 13.46 7.36 1.89
CA VAL A 284 14.29 7.93 0.81
C VAL A 284 14.21 7.13 -0.48
N ARG A 285 14.05 5.79 -0.43
CA ARG A 285 14.00 4.98 -1.66
C ARG A 285 12.69 5.14 -2.44
N PRO A 286 11.48 5.05 -1.83
CA PRO A 286 10.24 5.45 -2.50
C PRO A 286 10.26 6.89 -2.99
N THR A 287 10.70 7.85 -2.17
CA THR A 287 10.76 9.28 -2.58
C THR A 287 11.70 9.50 -3.77
N LYS A 288 12.89 8.89 -3.79
CA LYS A 288 13.80 8.96 -4.94
C LYS A 288 13.18 8.32 -6.19
N LEU A 289 12.54 7.16 -6.08
CA LEU A 289 11.85 6.54 -7.22
C LEU A 289 10.72 7.43 -7.74
N LEU A 290 9.94 8.06 -6.85
CA LEU A 290 8.80 8.90 -7.24
C LEU A 290 9.23 10.15 -8.01
N PHE A 291 10.31 10.83 -7.60
CA PHE A 291 10.73 12.10 -8.20
C PHE A 291 11.84 11.98 -9.26
N LEU A 292 12.63 10.90 -9.25
CA LEU A 292 13.77 10.71 -10.16
C LEU A 292 13.52 9.65 -11.25
N SER A 293 12.43 8.87 -11.18
CA SER A 293 11.99 8.00 -12.29
C SER A 293 10.74 8.57 -12.94
N PRO A 294 10.82 9.16 -14.16
CA PRO A 294 9.67 9.73 -14.85
C PRO A 294 8.53 8.72 -15.06
N ILE A 295 8.86 7.44 -15.26
CA ILE A 295 7.87 6.37 -15.44
C ILE A 295 7.06 6.14 -14.16
N VAL A 296 7.73 6.06 -13.00
CA VAL A 296 7.05 5.94 -11.70
C VAL A 296 6.21 7.19 -11.43
N LEU A 297 6.72 8.38 -11.71
CA LEU A 297 6.01 9.64 -11.51
C LEU A 297 4.72 9.70 -12.35
N LEU A 298 4.81 9.48 -13.66
CA LEU A 298 3.67 9.57 -14.59
C LEU A 298 2.59 8.51 -14.29
N LEU A 299 3.00 7.25 -14.09
CA LEU A 299 2.07 6.18 -13.77
C LEU A 299 1.40 6.39 -12.39
N SER A 300 2.13 6.95 -11.43
CA SER A 300 1.59 7.26 -10.10
C SER A 300 0.70 8.48 -10.09
N LEU A 301 1.01 9.55 -10.84
CA LEU A 301 0.13 10.71 -11.01
C LEU A 301 -1.20 10.32 -11.64
N MET A 302 -1.18 9.49 -12.69
CA MET A 302 -2.38 8.93 -13.31
C MET A 302 -3.20 8.09 -12.32
N CYS A 303 -2.58 7.12 -11.64
CA CYS A 303 -3.27 6.32 -10.62
C CYS A 303 -3.84 7.18 -9.49
N ALA A 304 -3.11 8.21 -9.09
CA ALA A 304 -3.51 9.12 -8.02
C ALA A 304 -4.67 10.03 -8.43
N PHE A 305 -4.69 10.55 -9.65
CA PHE A 305 -5.82 11.30 -10.20
C PHE A 305 -7.09 10.45 -10.26
N VAL A 306 -6.99 9.22 -10.79
CA VAL A 306 -8.12 8.29 -10.91
C VAL A 306 -8.65 7.83 -9.54
N PHE A 307 -7.78 7.67 -8.54
CA PHE A 307 -8.18 7.40 -7.15
C PHE A 307 -8.75 8.64 -6.43
N GLY A 308 -8.29 9.84 -6.80
CA GLY A 308 -8.89 11.12 -6.38
C GLY A 308 -10.31 11.30 -6.88
N LEU A 309 -10.57 10.94 -8.15
CA LEU A 309 -11.92 10.92 -8.73
C LEU A 309 -12.85 9.94 -7.98
N LEU A 310 -12.37 8.73 -7.66
CA LEU A 310 -13.15 7.76 -6.86
C LEU A 310 -13.60 8.37 -5.52
N PHE A 311 -12.71 9.08 -4.81
CA PHE A 311 -13.06 9.70 -3.54
C PHE A 311 -13.88 10.98 -3.67
N ILE A 312 -13.81 11.72 -4.80
CA ILE A 312 -14.81 12.76 -5.12
C ILE A 312 -16.20 12.14 -5.19
N LEU A 313 -16.37 11.04 -5.94
CA LEU A 313 -17.67 10.36 -6.03
C LEU A 313 -18.15 9.99 -4.62
N PHE A 314 -17.28 9.41 -3.79
CA PHE A 314 -17.64 9.03 -2.42
C PHE A 314 -18.05 10.20 -1.53
N THR A 315 -17.47 11.39 -1.68
CA THR A 315 -17.87 12.60 -0.93
C THR A 315 -19.05 13.35 -1.53
N THR A 316 -19.35 13.18 -2.82
CA THR A 316 -20.41 13.94 -3.52
C THR A 316 -21.70 13.16 -3.74
N PHE A 317 -21.66 11.82 -3.72
CA PHE A 317 -22.86 11.00 -3.82
C PHE A 317 -23.94 11.34 -2.78
N PRO A 318 -23.64 11.59 -1.48
CA PRO A 318 -24.68 11.96 -0.51
C PRO A 318 -25.40 13.24 -0.93
N THR A 319 -24.65 14.30 -1.23
CA THR A 319 -25.20 15.57 -1.76
C THR A 319 -26.01 15.37 -3.03
N VAL A 320 -25.50 14.65 -4.03
CA VAL A 320 -26.21 14.46 -5.31
C VAL A 320 -27.49 13.64 -5.13
N PHE A 321 -27.43 12.50 -4.46
CA PHE A 321 -28.60 11.61 -4.35
C PHE A 321 -29.62 12.06 -3.30
N GLU A 322 -29.21 12.69 -2.20
CA GLU A 322 -30.13 13.20 -1.17
C GLU A 322 -30.72 14.57 -1.54
N GLU A 323 -29.94 15.49 -2.12
CA GLU A 323 -30.44 16.84 -2.44
C GLU A 323 -31.11 16.93 -3.82
N GLN A 324 -30.58 16.26 -4.85
CA GLN A 324 -31.14 16.34 -6.23
C GLN A 324 -32.12 15.22 -6.57
N TYR A 325 -31.91 14.02 -6.03
CA TYR A 325 -32.76 12.85 -6.27
C TYR A 325 -33.68 12.49 -5.09
N HIS A 326 -33.59 13.23 -3.98
CA HIS A 326 -34.43 13.09 -2.78
C HIS A 326 -34.43 11.67 -2.18
N PHE A 327 -33.31 10.96 -2.31
CA PHE A 327 -33.10 9.66 -1.67
C PHE A 327 -32.89 9.83 -0.16
N SER A 328 -33.26 8.81 0.63
CA SER A 328 -32.80 8.70 2.02
C SER A 328 -31.32 8.28 2.06
N ALA A 329 -30.64 8.48 3.20
CA ALA A 329 -29.20 8.18 3.32
C ALA A 329 -28.86 6.68 3.10
N GLY A 330 -29.78 5.76 3.39
CA GLY A 330 -29.68 4.34 3.08
C GLY A 330 -29.78 4.05 1.58
N ILE A 331 -30.74 4.66 0.88
CA ILE A 331 -30.89 4.52 -0.58
C ILE A 331 -29.72 5.21 -1.32
N SER A 332 -29.27 6.37 -0.82
CA SER A 332 -28.03 7.06 -1.23
C SER A 332 -26.81 6.13 -1.11
N GLY A 333 -26.71 5.35 -0.03
CA GLY A 333 -25.71 4.30 0.15
C GLY A 333 -25.74 3.19 -0.92
N LEU A 334 -26.88 2.91 -1.54
CA LEU A 334 -27.00 1.94 -2.64
C LEU A 334 -26.47 2.47 -3.98
N SER A 335 -26.43 3.79 -4.22
CA SER A 335 -25.89 4.36 -5.47
C SER A 335 -24.41 4.01 -5.71
N TYR A 336 -23.67 3.69 -4.64
CA TYR A 336 -22.30 3.20 -4.68
C TYR A 336 -22.15 1.81 -5.34
N LEU A 337 -23.24 1.04 -5.48
CA LEU A 337 -23.24 -0.25 -6.19
C LEU A 337 -22.85 -0.11 -7.66
N GLY A 338 -23.11 1.02 -8.32
CA GLY A 338 -22.68 1.25 -9.70
C GLY A 338 -21.16 1.06 -9.84
N VAL A 339 -20.40 1.84 -9.08
CA VAL A 339 -18.94 1.73 -8.99
C VAL A 339 -18.50 0.31 -8.64
N GLY A 340 -19.12 -0.32 -7.64
CA GLY A 340 -18.76 -1.66 -7.19
C GLY A 340 -18.98 -2.76 -8.24
N ILE A 341 -20.12 -2.74 -8.93
CA ILE A 341 -20.42 -3.66 -10.04
C ILE A 341 -19.43 -3.44 -11.19
N GLY A 342 -19.10 -2.19 -11.52
CA GLY A 342 -18.07 -1.85 -12.50
C GLY A 342 -16.71 -2.48 -12.17
N MET A 343 -16.28 -2.39 -10.91
CA MET A 343 -15.04 -3.02 -10.43
C MET A 343 -15.09 -4.55 -10.49
N ILE A 344 -16.20 -5.18 -10.10
CA ILE A 344 -16.36 -6.65 -10.13
C ILE A 344 -16.30 -7.18 -11.58
N VAL A 345 -17.03 -6.53 -12.50
CA VAL A 345 -17.01 -6.86 -13.94
C VAL A 345 -15.62 -6.63 -14.53
N SER A 346 -14.94 -5.54 -14.14
CA SER A 346 -13.57 -5.27 -14.56
C SER A 346 -12.60 -6.36 -14.12
N LEU A 347 -12.68 -6.85 -12.87
CA LEU A 347 -11.75 -7.86 -12.37
C LEU A 347 -11.85 -9.17 -13.17
N GLY A 348 -13.07 -9.62 -13.46
CA GLY A 348 -13.31 -10.79 -14.32
C GLY A 348 -12.83 -10.59 -15.75
N ALA A 349 -13.17 -9.45 -16.36
CA ALA A 349 -12.72 -9.11 -17.71
C ALA A 349 -11.18 -9.03 -17.80
N TYR A 350 -10.54 -8.34 -16.85
CA TYR A 350 -9.09 -8.15 -16.81
C TYR A 350 -8.34 -9.48 -16.67
N ALA A 351 -8.81 -10.42 -15.83
CA ALA A 351 -8.20 -11.75 -15.73
C ALA A 351 -8.17 -12.46 -17.09
N THR A 352 -9.32 -12.54 -17.77
CA THR A 352 -9.40 -13.24 -19.08
C THR A 352 -8.59 -12.57 -20.19
N VAL A 353 -8.41 -11.25 -20.15
CA VAL A 353 -7.63 -10.50 -21.17
C VAL A 353 -6.14 -10.51 -20.84
N SER A 354 -5.76 -10.41 -19.57
CA SER A 354 -4.36 -10.50 -19.11
C SER A 354 -3.75 -11.87 -19.42
N ASP A 355 -4.49 -12.96 -19.21
CA ASP A 355 -4.02 -14.32 -19.52
C ASP A 355 -3.86 -14.56 -21.03
N LYS A 356 -4.79 -14.05 -21.84
CA LYS A 356 -4.69 -14.09 -23.31
C LYS A 356 -3.51 -13.28 -23.81
N LEU A 357 -3.31 -12.07 -23.27
CA LEU A 357 -2.22 -11.19 -23.69
C LEU A 357 -0.84 -11.73 -23.28
N GLN A 358 -0.70 -12.31 -22.09
CA GLN A 358 0.55 -12.98 -21.68
C GLN A 358 0.90 -14.14 -22.61
N LYS A 359 -0.07 -15.01 -22.93
CA LYS A 359 0.12 -16.12 -23.88
C LYS A 359 0.50 -15.63 -25.28
N ALA A 360 0.03 -14.45 -25.69
CA ALA A 360 0.39 -13.81 -26.96
C ALA A 360 1.72 -13.04 -26.94
N LEU A 361 2.40 -12.91 -25.80
CA LEU A 361 3.69 -12.22 -25.68
C LEU A 361 4.92 -13.16 -25.71
N GLY A 362 4.71 -14.48 -25.63
CA GLY A 362 5.78 -15.48 -25.71
C GLY A 362 6.73 -15.51 -24.50
N ASP A 363 7.88 -16.17 -24.66
CA ASP A 363 8.80 -16.52 -23.57
C ASP A 363 9.66 -15.37 -23.02
N SER A 364 9.41 -14.13 -23.44
CA SER A 364 10.12 -12.93 -22.95
C SER A 364 9.20 -11.70 -22.92
N PRO A 365 8.14 -11.71 -22.08
CA PRO A 365 7.20 -10.60 -21.97
C PRO A 365 7.88 -9.38 -21.33
N LYS A 366 8.12 -8.33 -22.12
CA LYS A 366 8.57 -7.04 -21.60
C LYS A 366 7.50 -6.43 -20.66
N PRO A 367 7.87 -5.75 -19.56
CA PRO A 367 6.91 -5.16 -18.62
C PRO A 367 5.88 -4.25 -19.29
N GLU A 368 6.26 -3.51 -20.35
CA GLU A 368 5.36 -2.64 -21.12
C GLU A 368 4.16 -3.37 -21.73
N GLY A 369 4.26 -4.70 -21.90
CA GLY A 369 3.12 -5.56 -22.26
C GLY A 369 1.94 -5.44 -21.29
N ARG A 370 2.21 -5.21 -19.99
CA ARG A 370 1.18 -4.97 -18.95
C ARG A 370 0.39 -3.69 -19.18
N LEU A 371 0.97 -2.68 -19.85
CA LEU A 371 0.32 -1.39 -20.05
C LEU A 371 -0.60 -1.37 -21.29
N LYS A 372 -0.46 -2.30 -22.23
CA LYS A 372 -1.30 -2.37 -23.45
C LYS A 372 -2.81 -2.48 -23.18
N PRO A 373 -3.31 -3.29 -22.22
CA PRO A 373 -4.74 -3.32 -21.85
C PRO A 373 -5.26 -1.96 -21.36
N MET A 374 -4.43 -1.19 -20.66
CA MET A 374 -4.81 0.09 -20.08
C MET A 374 -5.17 1.11 -21.16
N ILE A 375 -4.45 1.13 -22.29
CA ILE A 375 -4.72 2.05 -23.41
C ILE A 375 -6.18 1.94 -23.90
N TRP A 376 -6.71 0.72 -24.00
CA TRP A 376 -8.06 0.46 -24.49
C TRP A 376 -9.15 0.77 -23.46
N ALA A 377 -8.86 0.63 -22.17
CA ALA A 377 -9.81 0.85 -21.09
C ALA A 377 -9.76 2.26 -20.49
N MET A 378 -8.67 3.01 -20.69
CA MET A 378 -8.49 4.37 -20.19
C MET A 378 -9.63 5.33 -20.57
N PRO A 379 -10.23 5.28 -21.79
CA PRO A 379 -11.38 6.12 -22.14
C PRO A 379 -12.64 5.88 -21.30
N ALA A 380 -12.81 4.71 -20.68
CA ALA A 380 -13.98 4.43 -19.84
C ALA A 380 -14.05 5.33 -18.59
N VAL A 381 -12.90 5.79 -18.08
CA VAL A 381 -12.84 6.71 -16.93
C VAL A 381 -13.44 8.10 -17.24
N PRO A 382 -12.96 8.88 -18.23
CA PRO A 382 -13.55 10.17 -18.56
C PRO A 382 -14.96 10.03 -19.12
N ILE A 383 -15.28 8.97 -19.89
CA ILE A 383 -16.65 8.76 -20.39
C ILE A 383 -17.61 8.48 -19.22
N GLY A 384 -17.24 7.62 -18.26
CA GLY A 384 -18.07 7.33 -17.10
C GLY A 384 -18.29 8.53 -16.17
N ILE A 385 -17.24 9.33 -15.93
CA ILE A 385 -17.33 10.58 -15.14
C ILE A 385 -18.14 11.66 -15.86
N PHE A 386 -17.96 11.82 -17.17
CA PHE A 386 -18.74 12.77 -17.97
C PHE A 386 -20.22 12.38 -18.02
N TRP A 387 -20.51 11.09 -18.23
CA TRP A 387 -21.87 10.54 -18.18
C TRP A 387 -22.51 10.81 -16.81
N TYR A 388 -21.83 10.46 -15.71
CA TYR A 388 -22.29 10.76 -14.35
C TYR A 388 -22.59 12.26 -14.14
N GLY A 389 -21.64 13.13 -14.51
CA GLY A 389 -21.78 14.58 -14.32
C GLY A 389 -22.93 15.18 -15.13
N TRP A 390 -23.03 14.85 -16.42
CA TRP A 390 -24.12 15.27 -17.29
C TRP A 390 -25.48 14.74 -16.80
N ALA A 391 -25.53 13.47 -16.37
CA ALA A 391 -26.76 12.83 -15.92
C ALA A 391 -27.32 13.46 -14.63
N ALA A 392 -26.43 13.86 -13.72
CA ALA A 392 -26.78 14.62 -12.51
C ALA A 392 -27.17 16.08 -12.85
N GLU A 393 -26.37 16.79 -13.66
CA GLU A 393 -26.64 18.18 -14.06
C GLU A 393 -28.01 18.32 -14.76
N LYS A 394 -28.39 17.33 -15.59
CA LYS A 394 -29.68 17.30 -16.30
C LYS A 394 -30.79 16.59 -15.53
N GLN A 395 -30.56 16.20 -14.26
CA GLN A 395 -31.53 15.53 -13.39
C GLN A 395 -32.23 14.34 -14.06
N THR A 396 -31.48 13.60 -14.88
CA THR A 396 -31.99 12.42 -15.61
C THR A 396 -32.34 11.29 -14.65
N HIS A 397 -33.22 10.37 -15.04
CA HIS A 397 -33.69 9.26 -14.17
C HIS A 397 -32.52 8.59 -13.42
N TRP A 398 -32.64 8.46 -12.08
CA TRP A 398 -31.57 8.15 -11.12
C TRP A 398 -30.64 6.98 -11.46
N ILE A 399 -31.07 6.01 -12.28
CA ILE A 399 -30.23 4.91 -12.77
C ILE A 399 -29.12 5.37 -13.73
N VAL A 400 -29.36 6.45 -14.49
CA VAL A 400 -28.47 6.97 -15.54
C VAL A 400 -27.11 7.44 -14.96
N PRO A 401 -27.04 8.26 -13.88
CA PRO A 401 -25.75 8.56 -13.25
C PRO A 401 -25.08 7.30 -12.66
N ILE A 402 -25.84 6.34 -12.12
CA ILE A 402 -25.28 5.10 -11.56
C ILE A 402 -24.62 4.25 -12.65
N LEU A 403 -25.19 4.17 -13.85
CA LEU A 403 -24.58 3.50 -15.02
C LEU A 403 -23.26 4.17 -15.46
N GLY A 404 -23.20 5.51 -15.44
CA GLY A 404 -21.96 6.26 -15.67
C GLY A 404 -20.87 5.91 -14.63
N THR A 405 -21.25 5.80 -13.36
CA THR A 405 -20.30 5.43 -12.28
C THR A 405 -19.84 3.96 -12.36
N ALA A 406 -20.65 3.06 -12.94
CA ALA A 406 -20.24 1.69 -13.25
C ALA A 406 -19.20 1.63 -14.37
N LEU A 407 -19.34 2.44 -15.42
CA LEU A 407 -18.33 2.56 -16.48
C LEU A 407 -17.01 3.14 -15.93
N PHE A 408 -17.08 4.13 -15.04
CA PHE A 408 -15.92 4.61 -14.30
C PHE A 408 -15.28 3.52 -13.43
N GLY A 409 -16.08 2.78 -12.63
CA GLY A 409 -15.60 1.69 -11.78
C GLY A 409 -14.93 0.56 -12.57
N PHE A 410 -15.38 0.33 -13.81
CA PHE A 410 -14.69 -0.57 -14.74
C PHE A 410 -13.33 -0.02 -15.16
N GLY A 411 -13.27 1.19 -15.71
CA GLY A 411 -12.02 1.80 -16.18
C GLY A 411 -10.97 1.99 -15.07
N PHE A 412 -11.42 2.26 -13.85
CA PHE A 412 -10.59 2.44 -12.66
C PHE A 412 -9.63 1.26 -12.42
N LEU A 413 -10.14 0.02 -12.37
CA LEU A 413 -9.29 -1.15 -12.07
C LEU A 413 -8.37 -1.49 -13.25
N TRP A 414 -8.79 -1.23 -14.49
CA TRP A 414 -7.92 -1.36 -15.66
C TRP A 414 -6.78 -0.32 -15.72
N ILE A 415 -6.77 0.69 -14.86
CA ILE A 415 -5.64 1.62 -14.69
C ILE A 415 -4.78 1.22 -13.48
N ILE A 416 -5.40 0.91 -12.34
CA ILE A 416 -4.69 0.55 -11.11
C ILE A 416 -3.94 -0.79 -11.25
N THR A 417 -4.62 -1.86 -11.69
CA THR A 417 -4.06 -3.22 -11.64
C THR A 417 -2.86 -3.42 -12.58
N PRO A 418 -2.87 -3.01 -13.86
CA PRO A 418 -1.72 -3.21 -14.73
C PRO A 418 -0.55 -2.28 -14.37
N THR A 419 -0.83 -1.09 -13.82
CA THR A 419 0.23 -0.21 -13.28
C THR A 419 0.95 -0.88 -12.13
N GLN A 420 0.23 -1.51 -11.19
CA GLN A 420 0.86 -2.23 -10.07
C GLN A 420 1.69 -3.42 -10.56
N LEU A 421 1.22 -4.19 -11.55
CA LEU A 421 2.00 -5.28 -12.14
C LEU A 421 3.25 -4.77 -12.88
N TYR A 422 3.12 -3.70 -13.66
CA TYR A 422 4.25 -3.05 -14.33
C TYR A 422 5.34 -2.62 -13.33
N LEU A 423 4.95 -1.97 -12.23
CA LEU A 423 5.89 -1.52 -11.19
C LEU A 423 6.55 -2.67 -10.42
N VAL A 424 5.96 -3.88 -10.44
CA VAL A 424 6.61 -5.10 -9.91
C VAL A 424 7.64 -5.66 -10.90
N GLU A 425 7.26 -5.80 -12.17
CA GLU A 425 8.10 -6.43 -13.18
C GLU A 425 9.28 -5.53 -13.60
N ALA A 426 9.06 -4.23 -13.78
CA ALA A 426 10.09 -3.29 -14.22
C ALA A 426 11.16 -2.95 -13.16
N PHE A 427 10.85 -3.12 -11.87
CA PHE A 427 11.76 -2.80 -10.75
C PHE A 427 12.28 -4.03 -9.99
N GLY A 428 11.81 -5.23 -10.35
CA GLY A 428 12.30 -6.50 -9.82
C GLY A 428 12.18 -6.69 -8.30
N PRO A 429 12.72 -7.79 -7.76
CA PRO A 429 12.60 -8.12 -6.33
C PRO A 429 13.16 -7.05 -5.40
N GLU A 430 14.16 -6.29 -5.85
CA GLU A 430 14.80 -5.27 -5.03
C GLU A 430 13.98 -4.00 -4.87
N ALA A 431 13.44 -3.43 -5.94
CA ALA A 431 12.89 -2.07 -5.94
C ALA A 431 11.37 -2.02 -6.12
N ALA A 432 10.71 -3.10 -6.56
CA ALA A 432 9.25 -3.18 -6.72
C ALA A 432 8.47 -2.69 -5.49
N ALA A 433 8.85 -3.13 -4.28
CA ALA A 433 8.19 -2.72 -3.04
C ALA A 433 8.27 -1.21 -2.81
N SER A 434 9.41 -0.57 -3.15
CA SER A 434 9.58 0.87 -3.03
C SER A 434 8.83 1.66 -4.13
N ALA A 435 8.73 1.11 -5.34
CA ALA A 435 7.94 1.69 -6.43
C ALA A 435 6.43 1.63 -6.16
N LEU A 436 5.94 0.49 -5.62
CA LEU A 436 4.56 0.34 -5.16
C LEU A 436 4.25 1.26 -3.97
N ALA A 437 5.16 1.41 -3.01
CA ALA A 437 4.99 2.34 -1.89
C ALA A 437 4.86 3.80 -2.37
N ALA A 438 5.72 4.22 -3.30
CA ALA A 438 5.65 5.53 -3.94
C ALA A 438 4.29 5.78 -4.64
N ASN A 439 3.83 4.80 -5.41
CA ASN A 439 2.53 4.83 -6.08
C ASN A 439 1.37 4.96 -5.07
N VAL A 440 1.35 4.13 -4.04
CA VAL A 440 0.28 4.11 -3.02
C VAL A 440 0.25 5.40 -2.19
N ILE A 441 1.41 5.95 -1.81
CA ILE A 441 1.47 7.22 -1.05
C ILE A 441 0.88 8.36 -1.87
N LEU A 442 1.33 8.56 -3.11
CA LEU A 442 0.79 9.64 -3.96
C LEU A 442 -0.71 9.45 -4.21
N ARG A 443 -1.15 8.20 -4.40
CA ARG A 443 -2.54 7.82 -4.62
C ARG A 443 -3.44 8.16 -3.43
N LEU A 444 -3.00 7.87 -2.21
CA LEU A 444 -3.73 8.18 -0.98
C LEU A 444 -3.77 9.69 -0.71
N LEU A 445 -2.67 10.41 -0.94
CA LEU A 445 -2.63 11.87 -0.82
C LEU A 445 -3.61 12.53 -1.79
N PHE A 446 -3.66 12.11 -3.05
CA PHE A 446 -4.62 12.65 -4.01
C PHE A 446 -6.06 12.38 -3.57
N ALA A 447 -6.42 11.17 -3.14
CA ALA A 447 -7.76 10.92 -2.60
C ALA A 447 -8.07 11.65 -1.27
N ALA A 448 -7.06 12.10 -0.53
CA ALA A 448 -7.27 12.96 0.62
C ALA A 448 -7.55 14.42 0.25
N PHE A 449 -6.81 14.97 -0.73
CA PHE A 449 -6.83 16.40 -1.08
C PHE A 449 -7.75 16.76 -2.27
N ILE A 450 -7.92 15.89 -3.26
CA ILE A 450 -8.78 16.16 -4.43
C ILE A 450 -10.27 16.36 -4.06
N PRO A 451 -10.87 15.64 -3.09
CA PRO A 451 -12.21 15.95 -2.60
C PRO A 451 -12.36 17.34 -1.94
N LEU A 452 -11.26 17.91 -1.41
CA LEU A 452 -11.24 19.28 -0.90
C LEU A 452 -11.20 20.31 -2.04
N ALA A 453 -10.52 19.96 -3.13
CA ALA A 453 -10.49 20.70 -4.39
C ALA A 453 -11.75 20.54 -5.24
N GLY A 454 -12.74 19.72 -4.82
CA GLY A 454 -14.00 19.53 -5.56
C GLY A 454 -14.80 20.81 -5.80
N VAL A 455 -14.67 21.80 -4.90
CA VAL A 455 -15.27 23.15 -5.04
C VAL A 455 -14.37 24.12 -5.84
N ALA A 456 -13.16 23.68 -6.20
CA ALA A 456 -12.06 24.53 -6.65
C ALA A 456 -11.26 23.95 -7.83
N PHE A 457 -11.89 23.11 -8.67
CA PHE A 457 -11.44 22.88 -10.06
C PHE A 457 -11.70 24.13 -10.93
N LEU A 458 -11.15 25.27 -10.50
CA LEU A 458 -10.84 26.38 -11.40
C LEU A 458 -9.96 25.79 -12.51
N PRO A 459 -10.37 25.86 -13.79
CA PRO A 459 -9.54 25.39 -14.88
C PRO A 459 -8.16 26.05 -14.79
N VAL A 460 -7.08 25.30 -15.04
CA VAL A 460 -5.71 25.82 -14.98
C VAL A 460 -5.55 27.14 -15.78
N PRO A 461 -6.15 27.30 -16.99
CA PRO A 461 -6.18 28.59 -17.69
C PRO A 461 -6.84 29.74 -16.91
N LEU A 462 -7.89 29.47 -16.12
CA LEU A 462 -8.65 30.45 -15.34
C LEU A 462 -7.91 30.83 -14.05
N PHE A 463 -7.18 29.89 -13.44
CA PHE A 463 -6.24 30.18 -12.36
C PHE A 463 -5.06 31.03 -12.85
N PHE A 464 -4.46 30.71 -14.01
CA PHE A 464 -3.43 31.54 -14.63
C PHE A 464 -3.97 32.89 -15.14
N TYR A 465 -5.22 32.98 -15.57
CA TYR A 465 -5.86 34.25 -15.91
C TYR A 465 -5.97 35.18 -14.69
N ARG A 466 -6.33 34.63 -13.53
CA ARG A 466 -6.52 35.41 -12.28
C ARG A 466 -5.24 35.69 -11.49
N TYR A 467 -4.24 34.80 -11.55
CA TYR A 467 -3.02 34.88 -10.72
C TYR A 467 -1.69 34.78 -11.51
N GLY A 468 -1.73 34.56 -12.82
CA GLY A 468 -0.55 34.37 -13.68
C GLY A 468 0.25 35.64 -13.98
N GLY A 469 -0.22 36.84 -13.57
CA GLY A 469 0.62 38.04 -13.49
C GLY A 469 1.58 37.92 -12.30
N TRP A 470 1.01 37.89 -11.08
CA TRP A 470 1.72 37.71 -9.82
C TRP A 470 2.68 36.51 -9.81
N LEU A 471 2.29 35.37 -10.40
CA LEU A 471 3.17 34.21 -10.53
C LEU A 471 4.38 34.47 -11.44
N ARG A 472 4.22 35.21 -12.55
CA ARG A 472 5.34 35.57 -13.44
C ARG A 472 6.28 36.56 -12.78
N GLU A 473 5.76 37.55 -12.08
CA GLU A 473 6.59 38.56 -11.38
C GLU A 473 7.36 37.95 -10.20
N ARG A 474 6.70 37.10 -9.39
CA ARG A 474 7.29 36.52 -8.18
C ARG A 474 8.21 35.33 -8.44
N PHE A 475 8.02 34.61 -9.54
CA PHE A 475 8.81 33.42 -9.90
C PHE A 475 9.47 33.57 -11.28
N ALA A 476 9.85 34.80 -11.64
CA ALA A 476 10.64 35.09 -12.84
C ALA A 476 11.99 34.36 -12.79
N VAL A 477 12.12 33.28 -13.57
CA VAL A 477 13.41 32.64 -13.81
C VAL A 477 14.25 33.60 -14.65
N LYS A 478 15.36 34.10 -14.07
CA LYS A 478 16.40 34.77 -14.84
C LYS A 478 17.14 33.71 -15.66
N LEU A 479 16.99 33.81 -16.98
CA LEU A 479 17.84 33.14 -17.97
C LEU A 479 19.16 33.91 -18.12
#